data_AF-A0A7X5C8P9-F1
#
_entry.id   AF-A0A7X5C8P9-F1
#
_cell.length_a   1.000
_cell.length_b   1.000
_cell.length_c   1.000
_cell.angle_alpha   90.00
_cell.angle_beta   90.00
_cell.angle_gamma   90.00
#
_symmetry.space_group_name_H-M   'P 1'
#
loop_
_entity.id
_entity.type
_entity.pdbx_description
1 polymer ?
#
loop_
_entity_poly.entity_id
_entity_poly.type
_entity_poly.pdbx_seq_one_letter_code
_entity_poly.pdbx_strand_id
1 'polypeptide(L)'
;MAKGDTESAKVTDIDNLTVSVGVLANIFGLTERSIRLKAEEGIIVRASKGRYKLVESLKNYVLALRLQADGLTTDDPDGEINIDEEKALHERVKRHISELKLQTMKGELHKAADVESVMMDMLVAFKTRVLAIPTKAAPILENRDAAFIKELLTSEVMEALNELKDYNPKDFYPDEYVEGDYDGEED
;
A
#
# COMPACT_ATOMS: atom_id res chain seq x y z
N MET A 1 -40.03 -29.32 -3.53
CA MET A 1 -39.76 -27.96 -3.01
C MET A 1 -39.06 -28.12 -1.68
N ALA A 2 -37.77 -27.81 -1.60
CA ALA A 2 -37.05 -27.71 -0.33
C ALA A 2 -36.47 -26.31 -0.27
N LYS A 3 -37.18 -25.41 0.41
CA LYS A 3 -36.62 -24.13 0.82
C LYS A 3 -35.57 -24.45 1.88
N GLY A 4 -34.30 -24.32 1.53
CA GLY A 4 -33.24 -24.27 2.51
C GLY A 4 -33.29 -22.89 3.15
N ASP A 5 -33.61 -22.86 4.44
CA ASP A 5 -33.52 -21.67 5.26
C ASP A 5 -32.08 -21.15 5.23
N THR A 6 -31.87 -20.02 4.56
CA THR A 6 -30.63 -19.26 4.65
C THR A 6 -30.67 -18.43 5.93
N GLU A 7 -30.16 -19.01 7.01
CA GLU A 7 -29.79 -18.27 8.21
C GLU A 7 -28.74 -17.21 7.82
N SER A 8 -29.12 -15.93 7.88
CA SER A 8 -28.22 -14.80 7.67
C SER A 8 -27.32 -14.63 8.90
N ALA A 9 -26.34 -15.52 9.06
CA ALA A 9 -25.27 -15.32 10.03
C ALA A 9 -24.40 -14.14 9.56
N LYS A 10 -24.18 -13.14 10.44
CA LYS A 10 -23.27 -12.04 10.17
C LYS A 10 -21.85 -12.60 10.11
N VAL A 11 -21.31 -12.77 8.90
CA VAL A 11 -19.92 -13.15 8.70
C VAL A 11 -19.04 -11.93 8.97
N THR A 12 -18.16 -12.04 9.97
CA THR A 12 -17.28 -10.93 10.39
C THR A 12 -15.91 -10.93 9.71
N ASP A 13 -15.52 -12.05 9.07
CA ASP A 13 -14.24 -12.19 8.38
C ASP A 13 -14.39 -13.10 7.13
N ILE A 14 -13.93 -12.61 5.98
CA ILE A 14 -13.94 -13.31 4.69
C ILE A 14 -12.58 -13.24 3.97
N ASP A 15 -11.53 -12.72 4.61
CA ASP A 15 -10.30 -12.32 3.92
C ASP A 15 -9.59 -13.51 3.24
N ASN A 16 -9.67 -14.69 3.85
CA ASN A 16 -9.09 -15.93 3.33
C ASN A 16 -10.10 -16.87 2.66
N LEU A 17 -11.33 -16.39 2.40
CA LEU A 17 -12.37 -17.22 1.82
C LEU A 17 -12.04 -17.60 0.37
N THR A 18 -12.02 -18.91 0.11
CA THR A 18 -11.89 -19.44 -1.25
C THR A 18 -13.21 -20.01 -1.73
N VAL A 19 -13.53 -19.75 -3.00
CA VAL A 19 -14.80 -20.09 -3.63
C VAL A 19 -14.59 -20.83 -4.94
N SER A 20 -15.62 -21.52 -5.41
CA SER A 20 -15.62 -22.19 -6.71
C SER A 20 -15.83 -21.20 -7.85
N VAL A 21 -15.55 -21.65 -9.08
CA VAL A 21 -15.80 -20.88 -10.31
C VAL A 21 -17.28 -20.48 -10.45
N GLY A 22 -18.21 -21.38 -10.10
CA GLY A 22 -19.65 -21.13 -10.21
C GLY A 22 -20.13 -20.06 -9.23
N VAL A 23 -19.55 -20.03 -8.02
CA VAL A 23 -19.86 -18.98 -7.04
C VAL A 23 -19.37 -17.61 -7.52
N LEU A 24 -18.15 -17.52 -8.05
CA LEU A 24 -17.66 -16.26 -8.63
C LEU A 24 -18.45 -15.83 -9.87
N ALA A 25 -18.80 -16.77 -10.74
CA ALA A 25 -19.63 -16.52 -11.91
C ALA A 25 -20.96 -15.87 -11.50
N ASN A 26 -21.63 -16.42 -10.48
CA ASN A 26 -22.87 -15.86 -9.95
C ASN A 26 -22.66 -14.48 -9.30
N ILE A 27 -21.60 -14.29 -8.52
CA ILE A 27 -21.31 -13.02 -7.83
C ILE A 27 -21.02 -11.89 -8.83
N PHE A 28 -20.22 -12.17 -9.86
CA PHE A 28 -19.85 -11.19 -10.87
C PHE A 28 -20.87 -11.05 -12.00
N GLY A 29 -21.89 -11.92 -12.05
CA GLY A 29 -22.85 -11.96 -13.17
C GLY A 29 -22.20 -12.39 -14.49
N LEU A 30 -21.13 -13.19 -14.44
CA LEU A 30 -20.36 -13.65 -15.60
C LEU A 30 -20.51 -15.15 -15.82
N THR A 31 -20.16 -15.63 -17.01
CA THR A 31 -20.09 -17.09 -17.27
C THR A 31 -18.85 -17.70 -16.63
N GLU A 32 -18.89 -18.99 -16.26
CA GLU A 32 -17.70 -19.69 -15.76
C GLU A 32 -16.50 -19.64 -16.72
N ARG A 33 -16.78 -19.62 -18.03
CA ARG A 33 -15.75 -19.47 -19.07
C ARG A 33 -15.05 -18.12 -18.94
N SER A 34 -15.83 -17.04 -18.79
CA SER A 34 -15.30 -15.68 -18.58
C SER A 34 -14.48 -15.60 -17.29
N ILE A 35 -14.90 -16.27 -16.22
CA ILE A 35 -14.12 -16.33 -14.97
C ILE A 35 -12.76 -17.01 -15.19
N ARG A 36 -12.72 -18.09 -15.96
CA ARG A 36 -11.46 -18.80 -16.25
C ARG A 36 -10.52 -17.95 -17.11
N LEU A 37 -11.06 -17.26 -18.11
CA LEU A 37 -10.30 -16.33 -18.95
C LEU A 37 -9.73 -15.16 -18.13
N LYS A 38 -10.56 -14.53 -17.28
CA LYS A 38 -10.11 -13.47 -16.37
C LYS A 38 -9.10 -13.95 -15.33
N ALA A 39 -9.12 -15.24 -15.01
CA ALA A 39 -8.09 -15.85 -14.18
C ALA A 39 -6.79 -16.17 -14.93
N GLU A 40 -6.84 -16.31 -16.25
CA GLU A 40 -5.65 -16.38 -17.13
C GLU A 40 -5.06 -14.98 -17.34
N GLU A 41 -5.90 -13.96 -17.43
CA GLU A 41 -5.52 -12.52 -17.47
C GLU A 41 -4.95 -12.02 -16.13
N GLY A 42 -5.05 -12.81 -15.05
CA GLY A 42 -4.57 -12.45 -13.71
C GLY A 42 -5.51 -11.56 -12.90
N ILE A 43 -6.68 -11.20 -13.44
CA ILE A 43 -7.70 -10.41 -12.73
C ILE A 43 -8.33 -11.24 -11.60
N ILE A 44 -8.60 -12.52 -11.85
CA ILE A 44 -9.18 -13.43 -10.86
C ILE A 44 -8.09 -14.34 -10.28
N VAL A 45 -7.93 -14.31 -8.96
CA VAL A 45 -6.81 -14.96 -8.27
C VAL A 45 -7.14 -16.40 -7.91
N ARG A 46 -6.37 -17.32 -8.48
CA ARG A 46 -6.46 -18.76 -8.20
C ARG A 46 -5.77 -19.08 -6.87
N ALA A 47 -6.48 -19.73 -5.96
CA ALA A 47 -5.92 -20.27 -4.72
C ALA A 47 -5.33 -21.68 -4.94
N SER A 48 -6.06 -22.51 -5.69
CA SER A 48 -5.62 -23.86 -6.10
C SER A 48 -6.48 -24.36 -7.27
N LYS A 49 -6.28 -25.60 -7.73
CA LYS A 49 -7.11 -26.20 -8.80
C LYS A 49 -8.61 -26.06 -8.49
N GLY A 50 -9.31 -25.25 -9.29
CA GLY A 50 -10.76 -25.00 -9.18
C GLY A 50 -11.20 -24.07 -8.04
N ARG A 51 -10.28 -23.50 -7.26
CA ARG A 51 -10.58 -22.58 -6.14
C ARG A 51 -9.97 -21.22 -6.38
N TYR A 52 -10.71 -20.19 -6.03
CA TYR A 52 -10.34 -18.79 -6.24
C TYR A 52 -10.50 -18.00 -4.96
N LYS A 53 -9.62 -17.03 -4.71
CA LYS A 53 -9.70 -16.16 -3.53
C LYS A 53 -10.77 -15.10 -3.77
N LEU A 54 -11.80 -15.08 -2.93
CA LEU A 54 -12.97 -14.23 -3.16
C LEU A 54 -12.62 -12.74 -3.07
N VAL A 55 -12.05 -12.32 -1.94
CA VAL A 55 -11.79 -10.90 -1.65
C VAL A 55 -10.78 -10.31 -2.62
N GLU A 56 -9.70 -11.03 -2.90
CA GLU A 56 -8.65 -10.59 -3.83
C GLU A 56 -9.20 -10.47 -5.26
N SER A 57 -9.95 -11.48 -5.73
CA SER A 57 -10.57 -11.43 -7.07
C SER A 57 -11.61 -10.32 -7.20
N LEU A 58 -12.38 -10.05 -6.13
CA LEU A 58 -13.38 -8.97 -6.12
C LEU A 58 -12.71 -7.60 -6.22
N LYS A 59 -11.67 -7.35 -5.41
CA LYS A 59 -10.92 -6.09 -5.44
C LYS A 59 -10.29 -5.85 -6.82
N ASN A 60 -9.63 -6.87 -7.37
CA ASN A 60 -8.99 -6.79 -8.68
C ASN A 60 -10.01 -6.57 -9.81
N TYR A 61 -11.16 -7.25 -9.75
CA TYR A 61 -12.22 -7.08 -10.73
C TYR A 61 -12.85 -5.68 -10.69
N VAL A 62 -13.12 -5.14 -9.50
CA VAL A 62 -13.65 -3.77 -9.35
C VAL A 62 -12.63 -2.74 -9.84
N LEU A 63 -11.34 -2.94 -9.54
CA LEU A 63 -10.27 -2.06 -10.02
C LEU A 63 -10.16 -2.12 -11.56
N ALA A 64 -10.26 -3.31 -12.16
CA ALA A 64 -10.28 -3.47 -13.62
C ALA A 64 -11.48 -2.76 -14.25
N LEU A 65 -12.67 -2.86 -13.66
CA LEU A 65 -13.86 -2.15 -14.14
C LEU A 65 -13.72 -0.63 -14.02
N ARG A 66 -13.13 -0.12 -12.93
CA ARG A 66 -12.88 1.32 -12.78
C ARG A 66 -11.88 1.84 -13.79
N LEU A 67 -10.81 1.09 -14.05
CA LEU A 67 -9.85 1.44 -15.09
C LEU A 67 -10.46 1.42 -16.50
N GLN A 68 -11.40 0.49 -16.76
CA GLN A 68 -12.17 0.48 -18.01
C GLN A 68 -13.13 1.69 -18.09
N ALA A 69 -13.79 2.05 -16.98
CA ALA A 69 -14.70 3.19 -16.90
C ALA A 69 -13.98 4.55 -17.00
N ASP A 70 -12.83 4.70 -16.34
CA ASP A 70 -11.95 5.86 -16.43
C ASP A 70 -11.23 5.93 -17.81
N GLY A 71 -11.24 4.81 -18.54
CA GLY A 71 -10.61 4.65 -19.84
C GLY A 71 -11.52 4.94 -21.04
N LEU A 72 -12.86 4.85 -20.95
CA LEU A 72 -13.75 5.04 -22.11
C LEU A 72 -15.22 5.31 -21.67
N THR A 73 -15.69 6.56 -21.80
CA THR A 73 -17.03 6.80 -22.37
C THR A 73 -16.92 6.54 -23.86
N THR A 74 -17.10 5.31 -24.30
CA THR A 74 -17.56 5.04 -25.66
C THR A 74 -18.88 4.32 -25.53
N ASP A 75 -19.94 5.12 -25.73
CA ASP A 75 -21.20 4.61 -26.20
C ASP A 75 -20.95 3.95 -27.56
N ASP A 76 -20.74 2.64 -27.59
CA ASP A 76 -21.05 1.86 -28.79
C ASP A 76 -21.77 0.56 -28.40
N PRO A 77 -23.06 0.38 -28.77
CA PRO A 77 -23.88 -0.75 -28.33
C PRO A 77 -23.64 -2.04 -29.13
N ASP A 78 -22.62 -2.12 -29.98
CA ASP A 78 -22.44 -3.24 -30.91
C ASP A 78 -21.03 -3.86 -30.84
N GLY A 79 -20.88 -4.80 -29.91
CA GLY A 79 -20.51 -6.17 -30.26
C GLY A 79 -19.13 -6.54 -30.82
N GLU A 80 -18.18 -5.62 -31.06
CA GLU A 80 -16.82 -6.01 -31.46
C GLU A 80 -15.76 -5.47 -30.47
N ILE A 81 -15.27 -6.38 -29.63
CA ILE A 81 -14.12 -6.13 -28.75
C ILE A 81 -12.89 -5.95 -29.64
N ASN A 82 -12.43 -4.71 -29.77
CA ASN A 82 -11.23 -4.37 -30.51
C ASN A 82 -9.99 -4.83 -29.72
N ILE A 83 -9.50 -6.04 -30.03
CA ILE A 83 -8.36 -6.71 -29.38
C ILE A 83 -7.10 -5.84 -29.35
N ASP A 84 -6.94 -4.94 -30.33
CA ASP A 84 -5.79 -4.06 -30.42
C ASP A 84 -5.89 -2.87 -29.43
N GLU A 85 -7.10 -2.41 -29.13
CA GLU A 85 -7.34 -1.39 -28.10
C GLU A 85 -7.16 -1.96 -26.69
N GLU A 86 -7.66 -3.17 -26.42
CA GLU A 86 -7.42 -3.84 -25.14
C GLU A 86 -5.93 -4.16 -24.94
N LYS A 87 -5.21 -4.60 -25.99
CA LYS A 87 -3.76 -4.79 -25.92
C LYS A 87 -3.00 -3.49 -25.67
N ALA A 88 -3.40 -2.39 -26.31
CA ALA A 88 -2.79 -1.08 -26.08
C ALA A 88 -3.04 -0.59 -24.64
N LEU A 89 -4.23 -0.82 -24.08
CA LEU A 89 -4.55 -0.54 -22.68
C LEU A 89 -3.73 -1.42 -21.72
N HIS A 90 -3.64 -2.73 -21.98
CA HIS A 90 -2.80 -3.65 -21.20
C HIS A 90 -1.33 -3.25 -21.23
N GLU A 91 -0.83 -2.82 -22.38
CA GLU A 91 0.56 -2.38 -22.53
C GLU A 91 0.82 -1.06 -21.80
N ARG A 92 -0.14 -0.12 -21.82
CA ARG A 92 -0.08 1.11 -21.01
C ARG A 92 -0.09 0.81 -19.51
N VAL A 93 -0.98 -0.08 -19.05
CA VAL A 93 -1.05 -0.51 -17.64
C VAL A 93 0.25 -1.20 -17.23
N LYS A 94 0.78 -2.09 -18.07
CA LYS A 94 2.05 -2.78 -17.82
C LYS A 94 3.23 -1.80 -17.78
N ARG A 95 3.25 -0.79 -18.65
CA ARG A 95 4.24 0.30 -18.59
C ARG A 95 4.13 1.08 -17.30
N HIS A 96 2.93 1.50 -16.89
CA HIS A 96 2.74 2.21 -15.63
C HIS A 96 3.10 1.38 -14.39
N ILE A 97 2.78 0.09 -14.37
CA ILE A 97 3.22 -0.80 -13.29
C ILE A 97 4.76 -0.89 -13.26
N SER A 98 5.41 -0.98 -14.41
CA SER A 98 6.88 -0.97 -14.50
C SER A 98 7.49 0.37 -14.07
N GLU A 99 6.88 1.50 -14.43
CA GLU A 99 7.29 2.84 -14.02
C GLU A 99 7.12 3.04 -12.50
N LEU A 100 5.98 2.63 -11.93
CA LEU A 100 5.75 2.67 -10.49
C LEU A 100 6.74 1.78 -9.74
N LYS A 101 7.02 0.58 -10.24
CA LYS A 101 8.06 -0.29 -9.67
C LYS A 101 9.44 0.35 -9.75
N LEU A 102 9.77 1.02 -10.85
CA LEU A 102 11.03 1.72 -11.03
C LEU A 102 11.13 2.92 -10.08
N GLN A 103 10.04 3.66 -9.84
CA GLN A 103 9.98 4.74 -8.85
C GLN A 103 10.08 4.22 -7.40
N THR A 104 9.46 3.07 -7.08
CA THR A 104 9.66 2.39 -5.80
C THR A 104 11.13 1.97 -5.62
N MET A 105 11.77 1.43 -6.67
CA MET A 105 13.19 1.06 -6.64
C MET A 105 14.12 2.28 -6.51
N LYS A 106 13.75 3.43 -7.08
CA LYS A 106 14.48 4.70 -6.91
C LYS A 106 14.32 5.32 -5.52
N GLY A 107 13.48 4.75 -4.65
CA GLY A 107 13.25 5.27 -3.31
C GLY A 107 12.37 6.53 -3.27
N GLU A 108 11.69 6.88 -4.37
CA GLU A 108 10.76 8.02 -4.42
C GLU A 108 9.36 7.66 -3.90
N LEU A 109 9.02 6.37 -3.87
CA LEU A 109 7.69 5.87 -3.50
C LEU A 109 7.80 4.87 -2.34
N HIS A 110 7.49 5.33 -1.14
CA HIS A 110 7.46 4.51 0.07
C HIS A 110 6.07 3.93 0.31
N LYS A 111 6.00 2.70 0.85
CA LYS A 111 4.71 2.17 1.32
C LYS A 111 4.30 2.98 2.56
N ALA A 112 3.02 3.29 2.67
CA ALA A 112 2.50 4.05 3.82
C ALA A 112 2.84 3.40 5.16
N ALA A 113 2.86 2.06 5.23
CA ALA A 113 3.23 1.30 6.43
C ALA A 113 4.69 1.50 6.85
N ASP A 114 5.61 1.59 5.89
CA ASP A 114 7.04 1.76 6.17
C ASP A 114 7.30 3.18 6.71
N VAL A 115 6.65 4.18 6.10
CA VAL A 115 6.70 5.57 6.59
C VAL A 115 6.10 5.69 7.99
N GLU A 116 4.95 5.07 8.24
CA GLU A 116 4.29 5.07 9.54
C GLU A 116 5.20 4.50 10.63
N SER A 117 5.87 3.37 10.38
CA SER A 117 6.78 2.76 11.35
C SER A 117 7.94 3.68 11.71
N VAL A 118 8.66 4.20 10.70
CA VAL A 118 9.84 5.05 10.93
C VAL A 118 9.45 6.36 11.62
N MET A 119 8.35 6.98 11.18
CA MET A 119 7.85 8.19 11.83
C MET A 119 7.38 7.93 13.26
N MET A 120 6.73 6.79 13.53
CA MET A 120 6.30 6.44 14.88
C MET A 120 7.50 6.22 15.80
N ASP A 121 8.53 5.49 15.35
CA ASP A 121 9.75 5.25 16.13
C ASP A 121 10.47 6.57 16.45
N MET A 122 10.61 7.45 15.46
CA MET A 122 11.20 8.78 15.64
C MET A 122 10.42 9.63 16.66
N LEU A 123 9.09 9.66 16.55
CA LEU A 123 8.23 10.43 17.48
C LEU A 123 8.24 9.85 18.89
N VAL A 124 8.33 8.52 19.03
CA VAL A 124 8.42 7.84 20.32
C VAL A 124 9.78 8.14 21.00
N ALA A 125 10.87 8.09 20.25
CA ALA A 125 12.20 8.46 20.73
C ALA A 125 12.22 9.92 21.22
N PHE A 126 11.74 10.84 20.39
CA PHE A 126 11.62 12.27 20.74
C PHE A 126 10.79 12.49 22.01
N LYS A 127 9.60 11.90 22.09
CA LYS A 127 8.73 11.99 23.28
C LYS A 127 9.46 11.50 24.53
N THR A 128 10.16 10.38 24.44
CA THR A 128 10.92 9.81 25.56
C THR A 128 12.00 10.76 26.03
N ARG A 129 12.71 11.40 25.10
CA ARG A 129 13.76 12.38 25.42
C ARG A 129 13.20 13.62 26.11
N VAL A 130 12.14 14.21 25.56
CA VAL A 130 11.50 15.41 26.13
C VAL A 130 11.01 15.14 27.55
N LEU A 131 10.43 13.96 27.80
CA LEU A 131 10.00 13.57 29.15
C LEU A 131 11.16 13.33 30.12
N ALA A 132 12.37 13.07 29.61
CA ALA A 132 13.57 12.89 30.44
C ALA A 132 14.22 14.23 30.84
N ILE A 133 13.94 15.33 30.14
CA ILE A 133 14.54 16.65 30.41
C ILE A 133 14.27 17.10 31.86
N PRO A 134 13.03 17.11 32.39
CA PRO A 134 12.78 17.56 33.76
C PRO A 134 13.56 16.76 34.79
N THR A 135 13.61 15.44 34.64
CA THR A 135 14.32 14.53 35.55
C THR A 135 15.83 14.79 35.58
N LYS A 136 16.42 15.09 34.41
CA LYS A 136 17.87 15.40 34.30
C LYS A 136 18.19 16.82 34.75
N ALA A 137 17.38 17.79 34.36
CA ALA A 137 17.65 19.20 34.58
C ALA A 137 17.33 19.64 36.02
N ALA A 138 16.29 19.08 36.67
CA ALA A 138 15.87 19.47 38.01
C ALA A 138 17.00 19.57 39.06
N PRO A 139 17.89 18.57 39.24
CA PRO A 139 18.98 18.68 40.22
C PRO A 139 20.06 19.70 39.84
N ILE A 140 20.21 20.04 38.55
CA ILE A 140 21.23 20.97 38.05
C ILE A 140 20.75 22.42 38.19
N LEU A 141 19.44 22.63 38.04
CA LEU A 141 18.77 23.92 38.08
C LEU A 141 18.57 24.46 39.50
N GLU A 142 18.78 23.64 40.53
CA GLU A 142 18.62 24.06 41.92
C GLU A 142 19.57 25.23 42.26
N ASN A 143 19.01 26.31 42.82
CA ASN A 143 19.73 27.54 43.19
C ASN A 143 20.50 28.23 42.03
N ARG A 144 20.08 28.04 40.77
CA ARG A 144 20.64 28.73 39.59
C ARG A 144 19.88 30.00 39.25
N ASP A 145 20.55 30.90 38.53
CA ASP A 145 19.96 32.15 38.05
C ASP A 145 19.16 31.93 36.76
N ALA A 146 18.27 32.88 36.45
CA ALA A 146 17.36 32.77 35.31
C ALA A 146 18.09 32.64 33.96
N ALA A 147 19.28 33.23 33.82
CA ALA A 147 20.08 33.14 32.60
C ALA A 147 20.57 31.71 32.37
N PHE A 148 21.16 31.08 33.39
CA PHE A 148 21.61 29.69 33.31
C PHE A 148 20.46 28.72 33.09
N ILE A 149 19.32 28.91 33.78
CA ILE A 149 18.13 28.08 33.61
C ILE A 149 17.66 28.09 32.16
N LYS A 150 17.57 29.29 31.56
CA LYS A 150 17.15 29.44 30.16
C LYS A 150 18.13 28.76 29.21
N GLU A 151 19.43 28.95 29.40
CA GLU A 151 20.47 28.37 28.54
C GLU A 151 20.42 26.83 28.57
N LEU A 152 20.38 26.23 29.77
CA LEU A 152 20.32 24.77 29.93
C LEU A 152 19.04 24.17 29.34
N LEU A 153 17.87 24.77 29.59
CA LEU A 153 16.63 24.27 29.00
C LEU A 153 16.63 24.42 27.48
N THR A 154 17.21 25.49 26.95
CA THR A 154 17.32 25.70 25.50
C THR A 154 18.24 24.66 24.88
N SER A 155 19.37 24.32 25.50
CA SER A 155 20.28 23.30 24.99
C SER A 155 19.63 21.91 25.00
N GLU A 156 18.96 21.53 26.08
CA GLU A 156 18.26 20.24 26.18
C GLU A 156 17.14 20.10 25.14
N VAL A 157 16.39 21.17 24.88
CA VAL A 157 15.37 21.20 23.82
C VAL A 157 16.00 21.12 22.43
N MET A 158 17.09 21.85 22.18
CA MET A 158 17.81 21.78 20.90
C MET A 158 18.39 20.38 20.64
N GLU A 159 18.93 19.72 21.67
CA GLU A 159 19.39 18.34 21.54
C GLU A 159 18.23 17.39 21.19
N ALA A 160 17.10 17.50 21.89
CA ALA A 160 15.92 16.69 21.57
C ALA A 160 15.42 16.93 20.14
N LEU A 161 15.46 18.17 19.66
CA LEU A 161 15.06 18.52 18.29
C LEU A 161 16.07 18.06 17.22
N ASN A 162 17.36 18.00 17.55
CA ASN A 162 18.37 17.49 16.61
C ASN A 162 18.18 16.00 16.31
N GLU A 163 17.65 15.22 17.26
CA GLU A 163 17.33 13.80 17.05
C GLU A 163 16.21 13.59 16.01
N LEU A 164 15.35 14.59 15.79
CA LEU A 164 14.35 14.59 14.70
C LEU A 164 14.93 14.95 13.32
N LYS A 165 16.14 15.51 13.28
CA LYS A 165 16.72 16.10 12.06
C LYS A 165 17.41 15.08 11.17
N ASP A 166 17.81 13.94 11.73
CA ASP A 166 18.57 12.91 11.00
C ASP A 166 17.63 12.11 10.08
N TYR A 167 17.21 12.76 9.00
CA TYR A 167 16.53 12.10 7.88
C TYR A 167 17.54 11.24 7.12
N ASN A 168 17.39 9.92 7.22
CA ASN A 168 18.12 8.97 6.40
C ASN A 168 17.14 8.28 5.44
N PRO A 169 17.22 8.56 4.12
CA PRO A 169 16.37 7.91 3.12
C PRO A 169 16.41 6.37 3.19
N LYS A 170 17.55 5.81 3.63
CA LYS A 170 17.74 4.36 3.73
C LYS A 170 16.83 3.69 4.76
N ASP A 171 16.39 4.43 5.77
CA ASP A 171 15.51 3.90 6.81
C ASP A 171 14.08 3.66 6.29
N PHE A 172 13.74 4.26 5.15
CA PHE A 172 12.43 4.15 4.49
C PHE A 172 12.44 3.19 3.29
N TYR A 173 13.58 2.55 3.00
CA TYR A 173 13.67 1.60 1.90
C TYR A 173 13.07 0.24 2.31
N PRO A 174 12.19 -0.34 1.47
CA PRO A 174 11.67 -1.68 1.73
C PRO A 174 12.79 -2.73 1.62
N ASP A 175 12.63 -3.88 2.28
CA ASP A 175 13.60 -5.00 2.27
C ASP A 175 13.97 -5.49 0.85
N GLU A 176 13.14 -5.18 -0.15
CA GLU A 176 13.33 -5.51 -1.57
C GLU A 176 14.14 -4.46 -2.34
N TYR A 177 14.66 -3.43 -1.67
CA TYR A 177 15.50 -2.40 -2.29
C TYR A 177 16.77 -3.02 -2.89
N VAL A 178 16.92 -2.87 -4.20
CA VAL A 178 18.14 -3.21 -4.92
C VAL A 178 18.84 -1.90 -5.21
N GLU A 179 20.03 -1.71 -4.62
CA GLU A 179 20.90 -0.58 -4.95
C GLU A 179 21.28 -0.75 -6.43
N GLY A 180 20.68 0.07 -7.29
CA GLY A 180 20.97 0.02 -8.71
C GLY A 180 22.36 0.61 -8.95
N ASP A 181 23.33 -0.24 -9.32
CA ASP A 181 24.53 0.18 -10.06
C ASP A 181 24.06 0.73 -11.43
N TYR A 182 23.54 1.94 -11.42
CA TYR A 182 23.45 2.77 -12.61
C TYR A 182 24.76 3.55 -12.67
N ASP A 183 25.79 2.90 -13.22
CA ASP A 183 26.81 3.63 -13.95
C ASP A 183 26.06 4.41 -15.04
N GLY A 184 25.88 5.70 -14.79
CA GLY A 184 25.44 6.64 -15.80
C GLY A 184 26.48 6.65 -16.90
N GLU A 185 26.26 5.90 -17.97
CA GLU A 185 26.79 6.31 -19.27
C GLU A 185 26.04 7.60 -19.63
N GLU A 186 26.65 8.73 -19.25
CA GLU A 186 26.42 10.03 -19.86
C GLU A 186 26.83 9.96 -21.34
N ASP A 187 25.86 10.30 -22.20
CA ASP A 187 25.92 10.74 -23.61
C ASP A 187 26.47 9.81 -24.71
#